data_AF-A0A4U6VJR8-F1
#
_entry.id   AF-A0A4U6VJR8-F1
#
_cell.length_a   1.000
_cell.length_b   1.000
_cell.length_c   1.000
_cell.angle_alpha   90.00
_cell.angle_beta   90.00
_cell.angle_gamma   90.00
#
_symmetry.space_group_name_H-M   'P 1'
#
loop_
_entity.id
_entity.type
_entity.pdbx_description
1 polymer ?
#
loop_
_entity_poly.entity_id
_entity_poly.type
_entity_poly.pdbx_seq_one_letter_code
_entity_poly.pdbx_strand_id
1 'polypeptide(L)'
;MIVCDKYQIWLRGIVTHNGSRYELDMPGPKAMVGSESLHTTGSYPNLIGDSVHTCLIGFQSLLNAFHILVAYGGNTKKHKAAIAVILVMFFEAPRLQELHDLSFRLLRDKDDEIVGETNKHLINDWCDTSRDFYEESGGAEGVITIAESTGVATKKVAKSVRVLCRSRWDEWVKDNVPAVNPGAW
;
A
#
# COMPACT_ATOMS: atom_id res chain seq x y z
N MET A 1 10.14 -10.63 9.43
CA MET A 1 9.20 -10.97 8.34
C MET A 1 8.03 -9.99 8.37
N ILE A 2 7.59 -9.45 7.24
CA ILE A 2 6.43 -8.56 7.14
C ILE A 2 5.18 -9.41 6.88
N VAL A 3 4.05 -9.05 7.47
CA VAL A 3 2.76 -9.73 7.26
C VAL A 3 1.77 -8.75 6.63
N CYS A 4 1.07 -9.19 5.59
CA CYS A 4 0.13 -8.36 4.84
C CYS A 4 -1.17 -9.08 4.52
N ASP A 5 -2.22 -8.30 4.24
CA ASP A 5 -3.44 -8.80 3.63
C ASP A 5 -3.19 -9.08 2.15
N LYS A 6 -3.52 -10.30 1.71
CA LYS A 6 -3.30 -10.77 0.33
C LYS A 6 -4.03 -9.92 -0.71
N TYR A 7 -5.22 -9.42 -0.39
CA TYR A 7 -6.11 -8.84 -1.39
C TYR A 7 -6.02 -7.33 -1.49
N GLN A 8 -5.72 -6.66 -0.37
CA GLN A 8 -5.59 -5.20 -0.33
C GLN A 8 -4.12 -4.75 -0.36
N ILE A 9 -3.17 -5.69 -0.23
CA ILE A 9 -1.75 -5.39 -0.04
C ILE A 9 -1.65 -4.38 1.10
N TRP A 10 -2.23 -4.67 2.26
CA TRP A 10 -2.13 -3.78 3.43
C TRP A 10 -1.19 -4.40 4.44
N LEU A 11 -0.32 -3.60 5.05
CA LEU A 11 0.52 -4.06 6.15
C LEU A 11 -0.40 -4.47 7.30
N ARG A 12 -0.23 -5.69 7.80
CA ARG A 12 -0.89 -6.19 9.02
C ARG A 12 0.02 -6.08 10.22
N GLY A 13 1.31 -6.38 10.04
CA GLY A 13 2.23 -6.46 11.16
C GLY A 13 3.62 -6.96 10.78
N ILE A 14 4.40 -7.26 11.81
CA ILE A 14 5.77 -7.73 11.71
C ILE A 14 6.00 -8.96 12.59
N VAL A 15 6.95 -9.77 12.18
CA VAL A 15 7.53 -10.86 12.97
C VAL A 15 9.02 -10.61 13.11
N THR A 16 9.51 -10.58 14.35
CA THR A 16 10.92 -10.32 14.71
C THR A 16 11.80 -11.54 14.50
N HIS A 17 13.13 -11.40 14.63
CA HIS A 17 14.07 -12.52 14.46
C HIS A 17 13.87 -13.67 15.46
N ASN A 18 13.33 -13.38 16.64
CA ASN A 18 13.04 -14.37 17.68
C ASN A 18 11.63 -14.97 17.58
N GLY A 19 10.87 -14.61 16.54
CA GLY A 19 9.54 -15.15 16.29
C GLY A 19 8.40 -14.42 17.01
N SER A 20 8.67 -13.38 17.79
CA SER A 20 7.62 -12.52 18.36
C SER A 20 6.83 -11.83 17.24
N ARG A 21 5.53 -11.66 17.47
CA ARG A 21 4.57 -11.21 16.46
C ARG A 21 3.88 -9.95 16.93
N TYR A 22 3.82 -8.94 16.07
CA TYR A 22 3.21 -7.66 16.38
C TYR A 22 2.31 -7.20 15.22
N GLU A 23 1.14 -6.67 15.53
CA GLU A 23 0.18 -6.17 14.53
C GLU A 23 -0.15 -4.70 14.73
N LEU A 24 -0.46 -4.02 13.62
CA LEU A 24 -1.04 -2.69 13.66
C LEU A 24 -2.42 -2.74 14.31
N ASP A 25 -2.78 -1.66 15.01
CA ASP A 25 -4.09 -1.50 15.60
C ASP A 25 -5.10 -1.21 14.49
N MET A 26 -5.82 -2.25 14.08
CA MET A 26 -6.83 -2.17 13.03
C MET A 26 -8.14 -2.82 13.47
N PRO A 27 -9.29 -2.35 12.95
CA PRO A 27 -10.55 -3.02 13.19
C PRO A 27 -10.54 -4.47 12.70
N GLY A 28 -11.24 -5.34 13.43
CA GLY A 28 -11.40 -6.75 13.09
C GLY A 28 -10.46 -7.69 13.86
N PRO A 29 -10.47 -8.98 13.51
CA PRO A 29 -9.66 -9.99 14.20
C PRO A 29 -8.16 -9.83 13.90
N LYS A 30 -7.35 -10.33 14.83
CA LYS A 30 -5.90 -10.49 14.65
C LYS A 30 -5.62 -11.45 13.48
N ALA A 31 -4.67 -11.08 12.63
CA ALA A 31 -4.23 -11.91 11.52
C ALA A 31 -3.22 -12.99 11.95
N MET A 32 -2.50 -12.76 13.04
CA MET A 32 -1.47 -13.65 13.58
C MET A 32 -1.84 -14.13 14.98
N VAL A 33 -1.91 -15.44 15.16
CA VAL A 33 -2.13 -16.04 16.48
C VAL A 33 -0.99 -15.64 17.43
N GLY A 34 -1.36 -15.16 18.62
CA GLY A 34 -0.42 -14.76 19.67
C GLY A 34 0.28 -13.42 19.43
N SER A 35 -0.19 -12.60 18.47
CA SER A 35 0.41 -11.28 18.24
C SER A 35 0.06 -10.27 19.33
N GLU A 36 0.97 -9.33 19.54
CA GLU A 36 0.78 -8.14 20.37
C GLU A 36 0.50 -6.90 19.52
N SER A 37 0.04 -5.82 20.16
CA SER A 37 -0.21 -4.54 19.49
C SER A 37 1.10 -3.79 19.22
N LEU A 38 1.22 -3.19 18.04
CA LEU A 38 2.25 -2.20 17.72
C LEU A 38 1.94 -0.82 18.33
N HIS A 39 0.77 -0.64 18.96
CA HIS A 39 0.29 0.61 19.54
C HIS A 39 0.31 1.77 18.53
N THR A 40 -0.01 1.45 17.28
CA THR A 40 -0.06 2.39 16.16
C THR A 40 -0.86 1.80 15.01
N THR A 41 -1.31 2.66 14.10
CA THR A 41 -2.02 2.26 12.88
C THR A 41 -1.10 2.43 11.67
N GLY A 42 -1.55 1.99 10.49
CA GLY A 42 -0.81 2.21 9.23
C GLY A 42 -0.88 3.63 8.68
N SER A 43 -1.47 4.60 9.39
CA SER A 43 -1.63 5.96 8.86
C SER A 43 -0.35 6.79 9.06
N TYR A 44 0.10 7.47 7.99
CA TYR A 44 1.32 8.29 8.04
C TYR A 44 1.32 9.33 9.18
N PRO A 45 0.22 10.06 9.45
CA PRO A 45 0.20 11.00 10.58
C PRO A 45 0.50 10.33 11.93
N ASN A 46 0.04 9.09 12.14
CA ASN A 46 0.30 8.35 13.39
C ASN A 46 1.73 7.79 13.47
N LEU A 47 2.37 7.58 12.32
CA LEU A 47 3.69 6.98 12.21
C LEU A 47 4.82 8.03 12.27
N ILE A 48 4.68 9.12 11.51
CA ILE A 48 5.73 10.13 11.34
C ILE A 48 5.33 11.52 11.82
N GLY A 49 4.10 11.69 12.31
CA GLY A 49 3.59 12.99 12.80
C GLY A 49 3.16 13.95 11.72
N ASP A 50 3.17 13.50 10.46
CA ASP A 50 2.85 14.30 9.27
C ASP A 50 2.38 13.36 8.13
N SER A 51 2.15 13.89 6.94
CA SER A 51 1.81 13.15 5.73
C SER A 51 3.06 12.53 5.08
N VAL A 52 2.84 11.50 4.26
CA VAL A 52 3.88 10.67 3.64
C VAL A 52 4.98 11.42 2.88
N HIS A 53 4.73 12.64 2.39
CA HIS A 53 5.71 13.45 1.66
C HIS A 53 7.02 13.70 2.43
N THR A 54 7.00 13.71 3.76
CA THR A 54 8.19 13.89 4.62
C THR A 54 8.93 12.58 4.92
N CYS A 55 8.38 11.43 4.51
CA CYS A 55 9.00 10.13 4.74
C CYS A 55 10.30 10.04 3.94
N LEU A 56 11.43 9.90 4.62
CA LEU A 56 12.72 9.61 4.00
C LEU A 56 12.77 8.11 3.65
N ILE A 57 12.99 7.83 2.37
CA ILE A 57 13.08 6.47 1.83
C ILE A 57 14.38 6.31 1.04
N GLY A 58 14.73 5.07 0.71
CA GLY A 58 15.95 4.77 -0.04
C GLY A 58 16.76 3.67 0.63
N PHE A 59 18.01 3.54 0.23
CA PHE A 59 18.85 2.41 0.61
C PHE A 59 19.14 2.37 2.11
N GLN A 60 19.63 3.47 2.68
CA GLN A 60 20.01 3.50 4.09
C GLN A 60 18.78 3.51 5.00
N SER A 61 17.74 4.25 4.60
CA SER A 61 16.44 4.26 5.28
C SER A 61 15.83 2.86 5.34
N LEU A 62 15.85 2.11 4.23
CA LEU A 62 15.36 0.72 4.20
C LEU A 62 16.21 -0.20 5.10
N LEU A 63 17.53 -0.14 4.98
CA LEU A 63 18.44 -0.97 5.78
C LEU A 63 18.24 -0.73 7.27
N ASN A 64 18.10 0.53 7.67
CA ASN A 64 17.82 0.92 9.06
C ASN A 64 16.45 0.42 9.51
N ALA A 65 15.42 0.61 8.68
CA ALA A 65 14.06 0.15 8.98
C ALA A 65 14.03 -1.37 9.19
N PHE A 66 14.73 -2.13 8.34
CA PHE A 66 14.85 -3.58 8.50
C PHE A 66 15.45 -3.97 9.85
N HIS A 67 16.62 -3.42 10.21
CA HIS A 67 17.27 -3.75 11.48
C HIS A 67 16.42 -3.36 12.70
N ILE A 68 15.77 -2.19 12.66
CA ILE A 68 14.89 -1.71 13.73
C ILE A 68 13.71 -2.66 13.93
N LEU A 69 13.06 -3.10 12.86
CA LEU A 69 11.85 -3.92 12.95
C LEU A 69 12.16 -5.39 13.23
N VAL A 70 13.31 -5.90 12.78
CA VAL A 70 13.73 -7.27 13.08
C VAL A 70 14.03 -7.44 14.57
N ALA A 71 14.58 -6.41 15.23
CA ALA A 71 14.86 -6.36 16.66
C ALA A 71 13.78 -5.58 17.45
N TYR A 72 12.53 -5.54 16.94
CA TYR A 72 11.46 -4.77 17.56
C TYR A 72 11.29 -5.17 19.04
N GLY A 73 11.39 -4.18 19.92
CA GLY A 73 11.27 -4.35 21.37
C GLY A 73 10.47 -3.23 22.05
N GLY A 74 9.79 -2.38 21.28
CA GLY A 74 8.97 -1.30 21.82
C GLY A 74 8.44 -0.34 20.75
N ASN A 75 7.46 0.49 21.12
CA ASN A 75 6.84 1.46 20.23
C ASN A 75 7.47 2.85 20.38
N THR A 76 8.59 3.09 19.72
CA THR A 76 9.27 4.41 19.71
C THR A 76 9.08 5.12 18.38
N LYS A 77 9.37 6.43 18.33
CA LYS A 77 9.37 7.22 17.08
C LYS A 77 10.21 6.57 15.97
N LYS A 78 11.32 5.92 16.31
CA LYS A 78 12.18 5.21 15.34
C LYS A 78 11.49 3.99 14.74
N HIS A 79 10.77 3.21 15.55
CA HIS A 79 10.02 2.04 15.08
C HIS A 79 8.86 2.46 14.17
N LYS A 80 8.14 3.52 14.54
CA LYS A 80 7.07 4.06 13.70
C LYS A 80 7.56 4.61 12.36
N ALA A 81 8.68 5.34 12.37
CA ALA A 81 9.34 5.77 11.13
C ALA A 81 9.79 4.57 10.27
N ALA A 82 10.33 3.52 10.88
CA ALA A 82 10.70 2.30 10.17
C ALA A 82 9.47 1.61 9.52
N ILE A 83 8.33 1.57 10.21
CA ILE A 83 7.06 1.08 9.64
C ILE A 83 6.66 1.92 8.42
N ALA A 84 6.78 3.25 8.48
CA ALA A 84 6.46 4.14 7.36
C ALA A 84 7.36 3.86 6.13
N VAL A 85 8.66 3.65 6.33
CA VAL A 85 9.59 3.28 5.25
C VAL A 85 9.15 1.97 4.58
N ILE A 86 8.80 0.96 5.38
CA ILE A 86 8.31 -0.32 4.87
C ILE A 86 7.00 -0.14 4.09
N LEU A 87 6.05 0.63 4.62
CA LEU A 87 4.80 0.94 3.93
C LEU A 87 5.06 1.58 2.57
N VAL A 88 5.88 2.63 2.50
CA VAL A 88 6.17 3.30 1.24
C VAL A 88 6.84 2.36 0.25
N MET A 89 7.92 1.68 0.65
CA MET A 89 8.76 0.94 -0.31
C MET A 89 8.19 -0.43 -0.71
N PHE A 90 7.37 -1.09 0.14
CA PHE A 90 6.81 -2.42 -0.14
C PHE A 90 5.31 -2.43 -0.43
N PHE A 91 4.59 -1.35 -0.13
CA PHE A 91 3.15 -1.30 -0.30
C PHE A 91 2.74 -0.19 -1.26
N GLU A 92 3.25 1.04 -1.11
CA GLU A 92 2.93 2.13 -2.03
C GLU A 92 3.67 2.01 -3.36
N ALA A 93 4.99 1.79 -3.32
CA ALA A 93 5.81 1.73 -4.52
C ALA A 93 5.33 0.64 -5.50
N PRO A 94 4.98 -0.59 -5.08
CA PRO A 94 4.44 -1.58 -6.01
C PRO A 94 3.07 -1.22 -6.62
N ARG A 95 2.30 -0.30 -6.02
CA ARG A 95 1.02 0.16 -6.56
C ARG A 95 1.18 1.25 -7.60
N LEU A 96 2.24 2.06 -7.50
CA LEU A 96 2.38 3.35 -8.20
C LEU A 96 3.70 3.40 -8.97
N GLN A 97 3.62 3.50 -10.30
CA GLN A 97 4.80 3.43 -11.17
C GLN A 97 5.87 4.48 -10.84
N GLU A 98 5.47 5.74 -10.61
CA GLU A 98 6.43 6.82 -10.35
C GLU A 98 7.18 6.61 -9.02
N LEU A 99 6.47 6.12 -8.00
CA LEU A 99 7.07 5.82 -6.70
C LEU A 99 7.92 4.55 -6.73
N HIS A 100 7.55 3.56 -7.55
CA HIS A 100 8.42 2.44 -7.89
C HIS A 100 9.74 2.92 -8.50
N ASP A 101 9.68 3.78 -9.52
CA ASP A 101 10.87 4.25 -10.23
C ASP A 101 11.78 5.08 -9.32
N LEU A 102 11.18 5.91 -8.46
CA LEU A 102 11.89 6.61 -7.39
C LEU A 102 12.59 5.61 -6.46
N SER A 103 11.84 4.66 -5.88
CA SER A 103 12.39 3.68 -4.93
C SER A 103 13.50 2.83 -5.55
N PHE A 104 13.31 2.39 -6.79
CA PHE A 104 14.28 1.58 -7.51
C PHE A 104 15.57 2.36 -7.80
N ARG A 105 15.47 3.62 -8.24
CA ARG A 105 16.62 4.51 -8.42
C ARG A 105 17.41 4.67 -7.12
N LEU A 106 16.74 5.00 -6.02
CA LEU A 106 17.38 5.19 -4.72
C LEU A 106 18.11 3.93 -4.24
N LEU A 107 17.50 2.76 -4.43
CA LEU A 107 18.14 1.48 -4.09
C LEU A 107 19.36 1.19 -4.96
N ARG A 108 19.28 1.45 -6.27
CA ARG A 108 20.37 1.24 -7.23
C ARG A 108 21.56 2.15 -6.93
N ASP A 109 21.27 3.43 -6.68
CA ASP A 109 22.27 4.48 -6.50
C ASP A 109 22.79 4.54 -5.04
N LYS A 110 22.15 3.78 -4.14
CA LYS A 110 22.40 3.71 -2.69
C LYS A 110 22.18 5.06 -1.98
N ASP A 111 21.20 5.80 -2.47
CA ASP A 111 20.82 7.10 -1.93
C ASP A 111 19.52 7.04 -1.13
N ASP A 112 19.25 8.12 -0.41
CA ASP A 112 18.01 8.38 0.30
C ASP A 112 17.41 9.71 -0.15
N GLU A 113 16.08 9.77 -0.25
CA GLU A 113 15.33 10.98 -0.60
C GLU A 113 13.95 10.96 0.07
N ILE A 114 13.37 12.14 0.29
CA ILE A 114 11.99 12.24 0.77
C ILE A 114 11.00 11.86 -0.35
N VAL A 115 9.86 11.29 0.02
CA VAL A 115 8.80 10.92 -0.94
C VAL A 115 8.31 12.11 -1.78
N GLY A 116 8.19 13.29 -1.15
CA GLY A 116 7.78 14.53 -1.82
C GLY A 116 6.27 14.66 -2.08
N GLU A 117 5.84 15.86 -2.45
CA GLU A 117 4.41 16.20 -2.62
C GLU A 117 3.76 15.46 -3.80
N THR A 118 4.47 15.32 -4.92
CA THR A 118 3.94 14.61 -6.11
C THR A 118 3.51 13.19 -5.77
N ASN A 119 4.37 12.42 -5.09
CA ASN A 119 4.06 11.04 -4.72
C ASN A 119 3.00 10.97 -3.60
N LYS A 120 2.94 11.95 -2.69
CA LYS A 120 1.86 12.04 -1.71
C LYS A 120 0.49 12.14 -2.39
N HIS A 121 0.36 12.93 -3.45
CA HIS A 121 -0.88 13.00 -4.21
C HIS A 121 -1.22 11.64 -4.86
N LEU A 122 -0.25 10.97 -5.47
CA LEU A 122 -0.47 9.64 -6.05
C LEU A 122 -0.95 8.60 -5.03
N ILE A 123 -0.37 8.61 -3.82
CA ILE A 123 -0.76 7.72 -2.73
C ILE A 123 -2.18 8.00 -2.26
N ASN A 124 -2.51 9.28 -2.02
CA ASN A 124 -3.82 9.69 -1.53
C ASN A 124 -4.93 9.41 -2.56
N ASP A 125 -4.63 9.61 -3.85
CA ASP A 125 -5.61 9.49 -4.94
C ASP A 125 -5.75 8.05 -5.45
N TRP A 126 -5.01 7.07 -4.91
CA TRP A 126 -4.99 5.70 -5.42
C TRP A 126 -6.38 5.04 -5.42
N CYS A 127 -7.13 5.19 -4.32
CA CYS A 127 -8.48 4.65 -4.21
C CYS A 127 -9.44 5.30 -5.22
N ASP A 128 -9.42 6.63 -5.34
CA ASP A 128 -10.31 7.34 -6.26
C ASP A 128 -9.95 7.06 -7.71
N THR A 129 -8.66 7.02 -8.05
CA THR A 129 -8.18 6.64 -9.39
C THR A 129 -8.61 5.21 -9.76
N SER A 130 -8.64 4.29 -8.79
CA SER A 130 -9.12 2.92 -9.02
C SER A 130 -10.63 2.88 -9.25
N ARG A 131 -11.41 3.62 -8.45
CA ARG A 131 -12.87 3.73 -8.61
C ARG A 131 -13.22 4.27 -10.00
N ASP A 132 -12.65 5.40 -10.36
CA ASP A 132 -12.94 6.07 -11.63
C ASP A 132 -12.62 5.16 -12.83
N PHE A 133 -11.57 4.34 -12.72
CA PHE A 133 -11.26 3.32 -13.72
C PHE A 133 -12.33 2.22 -13.80
N TYR A 134 -12.81 1.68 -12.68
CA TYR A 134 -13.84 0.64 -12.72
C TYR A 134 -15.16 1.17 -13.29
N GLU A 135 -15.53 2.40 -12.94
CA GLU A 135 -16.70 3.09 -13.49
C GLU A 135 -16.57 3.30 -15.01
N GLU A 136 -15.44 3.80 -15.48
CA GLU A 136 -15.21 4.09 -16.90
C GLU A 136 -15.06 2.82 -17.75
N SER A 137 -14.38 1.79 -17.22
CA SER A 137 -14.15 0.52 -17.93
C SER A 137 -15.34 -0.44 -17.84
N GLY A 138 -16.35 -0.13 -17.03
CA GLY A 138 -17.44 -1.07 -16.74
C GLY A 138 -16.94 -2.37 -16.11
N GLY A 139 -15.87 -2.29 -15.32
CA GLY A 139 -15.21 -3.44 -14.72
C GLY A 139 -14.67 -4.45 -15.72
N ALA A 140 -14.27 -4.01 -16.92
CA ALA A 140 -13.81 -4.88 -17.99
C ALA A 140 -12.78 -5.92 -17.52
N GLU A 141 -13.11 -7.19 -17.74
CA GLU A 141 -12.19 -8.30 -17.53
C GLU A 141 -11.33 -8.52 -18.79
N GLY A 142 -10.01 -8.61 -18.62
CA GLY A 142 -9.08 -8.92 -19.70
C GLY A 142 -8.25 -7.73 -20.21
N VAL A 143 -7.84 -7.79 -21.48
CA VAL A 143 -6.91 -6.81 -22.07
C VAL A 143 -7.69 -5.61 -22.61
N ILE A 144 -7.41 -4.43 -22.05
CA ILE A 144 -7.92 -3.16 -22.58
C ILE A 144 -6.87 -2.56 -23.53
N THR A 145 -7.27 -2.26 -24.76
CA THR A 145 -6.40 -1.56 -25.72
C THR A 145 -6.51 -0.06 -25.52
N ILE A 146 -5.39 0.62 -25.29
CA ILE A 146 -5.34 2.07 -25.13
C ILE A 146 -5.30 2.74 -26.51
N ALA A 147 -6.33 3.52 -26.81
CA ALA A 147 -6.48 4.32 -28.02
C ALA A 147 -6.73 5.80 -27.67
N GLU A 148 -6.76 6.66 -28.68
CA GLU A 148 -7.07 8.08 -28.50
C GLU A 148 -8.47 8.30 -27.91
N SER A 149 -9.43 7.44 -28.24
CA SER A 149 -10.79 7.47 -27.69
C SER A 149 -10.92 6.88 -26.29
N THR A 150 -9.88 6.22 -25.75
CA THR A 150 -9.92 5.68 -24.39
C THR A 150 -10.08 6.82 -23.39
N GLY A 151 -10.93 6.61 -22.39
CA GLY A 151 -11.22 7.61 -21.39
C GLY A 151 -10.02 7.96 -20.50
N VAL A 152 -10.18 9.06 -19.77
CA VAL A 152 -9.08 9.67 -19.02
C VAL A 152 -8.68 8.79 -17.84
N ALA A 153 -9.64 8.16 -17.16
CA ALA A 153 -9.34 7.33 -15.99
C ALA A 153 -8.54 6.08 -16.39
N THR A 154 -8.94 5.42 -17.48
CA THR A 154 -8.25 4.25 -18.03
C THR A 154 -6.84 4.59 -18.51
N LYS A 155 -6.66 5.71 -19.22
CA LYS A 155 -5.33 6.18 -19.61
C LYS A 155 -4.45 6.51 -18.40
N LYS A 156 -5.02 7.11 -17.36
CA LYS A 156 -4.30 7.43 -16.10
C LYS A 156 -3.81 6.14 -15.45
N VAL A 157 -4.68 5.16 -15.23
CA VAL A 157 -4.33 3.86 -14.65
C VAL A 157 -3.23 3.16 -15.46
N ALA A 158 -3.39 3.07 -16.80
CA ALA A 158 -2.40 2.42 -17.66
C ALA A 158 -0.99 3.03 -17.51
N LYS A 159 -0.93 4.36 -17.32
CA LYS A 159 0.34 5.06 -17.14
C LYS A 159 0.92 4.89 -15.72
N SER A 160 0.12 5.13 -14.69
CA SER A 160 0.65 5.39 -13.33
C SER A 160 0.35 4.33 -12.28
N VAL A 161 -0.61 3.43 -12.51
CA VAL A 161 -1.04 2.42 -11.53
C VAL A 161 -0.63 1.02 -11.97
N ARG A 162 -0.19 0.20 -11.00
CA ARG A 162 0.26 -1.18 -11.22
C ARG A 162 -0.57 -2.20 -10.45
N VAL A 163 -1.14 -1.78 -9.32
CA VAL A 163 -2.12 -2.56 -8.58
C VAL A 163 -3.30 -1.67 -8.26
N LEU A 164 -4.50 -2.06 -8.66
CA LEU A 164 -5.73 -1.32 -8.39
C LEU A 164 -6.30 -1.63 -7.01
N CYS A 165 -7.08 -0.71 -6.47
CA CYS A 165 -7.69 -0.85 -5.16
C CYS A 165 -8.80 -1.91 -5.16
N ARG A 166 -8.64 -2.93 -4.31
CA ARG A 166 -9.57 -4.04 -4.21
C ARG A 166 -10.89 -3.67 -3.54
N SER A 167 -10.89 -2.84 -2.49
CA SER A 167 -12.15 -2.45 -1.84
C SER A 167 -13.06 -1.68 -2.80
N ARG A 168 -12.49 -0.86 -3.68
CA ARG A 168 -13.23 -0.17 -4.74
C ARG A 168 -13.76 -1.11 -5.81
N TRP A 169 -13.05 -2.20 -6.10
CA TRP A 169 -13.56 -3.27 -6.97
C TRP A 169 -14.75 -3.96 -6.32
N ASP A 170 -14.63 -4.35 -5.06
CA ASP A 170 -15.71 -5.05 -4.33
C ASP A 170 -16.96 -4.16 -4.20
N GLU A 171 -16.81 -2.85 -3.98
CA GLU A 171 -17.89 -1.86 -4.04
C GLU A 171 -18.53 -1.81 -5.42
N TRP A 172 -17.74 -1.66 -6.49
CA TRP A 172 -18.24 -1.61 -7.85
C TRP A 172 -19.01 -2.88 -8.24
N VAL A 173 -18.49 -4.07 -7.91
CA VAL A 173 -19.14 -5.36 -8.18
C VAL A 173 -20.48 -5.45 -7.46
N LYS A 174 -20.54 -5.06 -6.18
CA LYS A 174 -21.77 -5.08 -5.40
C LYS A 174 -22.87 -4.23 -6.04
N ASP A 175 -22.50 -3.09 -6.61
CA ASP A 175 -23.45 -2.12 -7.16
C ASP A 175 -23.84 -2.42 -8.63
N ASN A 176 -22.99 -3.13 -9.37
CA ASN A 176 -23.15 -3.29 -10.84
C ASN A 176 -23.29 -4.74 -11.32
N VAL A 177 -22.92 -5.74 -10.52
CA VAL A 177 -23.04 -7.15 -10.90
C VAL A 177 -24.22 -7.78 -10.16
N PRO A 178 -25.23 -8.30 -10.87
CA PRO A 178 -26.36 -8.97 -10.23
C PRO A 178 -25.88 -10.13 -9.35
N ALA A 179 -26.41 -10.21 -8.12
CA ALA A 179 -26.16 -11.35 -7.27
C ALA A 179 -26.62 -12.63 -8.00
N VAL A 180 -25.69 -13.55 -8.24
CA VAL A 180 -26.05 -14.87 -8.80
C VAL A 180 -26.90 -15.57 -7.75
N ASN A 181 -28.18 -15.77 -8.05
CA ASN A 181 -29.11 -16.46 -7.16
C ASN A 181 -28.69 -17.94 -7.12
N PRO A 182 -28.21 -18.49 -5.98
CA PRO A 182 -27.67 -19.86 -5.94
C PRO A 182 -28.71 -20.96 -6.18
N GLY A 183 -30.00 -20.60 -6.25
CA GLY A 183 -31.14 -21.53 -6.36
C GLY A 183 -31.67 -21.76 -7.77
N ALA A 184 -30.94 -21.37 -8.82
CA ALA A 184 -31.32 -21.65 -10.21
C ALA A 184 -30.48 -22.80 -10.80
N TRP A 185 -30.63 -24.00 -10.23
CA TRP A 185 -30.30 -25.28 -10.85
C TRP A 185 -31.40 -26.29 -10.50
#